data_AF-A0A847EV69-F1
#
_entry.id   AF-A0A847EV69-F1
#
_cell.length_a   1.000
_cell.length_b   1.000
_cell.length_c   1.000
_cell.angle_alpha   90.00
_cell.angle_beta   90.00
_cell.angle_gamma   90.00
#
_symmetry.space_group_name_H-M   'P 1'
#
loop_
_entity.id
_entity.type
_entity.pdbx_description
1 polymer ?
#
loop_
_entity_poly.entity_id
_entity_poly.type
_entity_poly.pdbx_seq_one_letter_code
_entity_poly.pdbx_strand_id
1 'polypeptide(L)'
;MSNIAENFDSEPEDRKDEVKQEKKEKIAWSYSLHELTDDNASELNGLTGLEQIIMYEFDCNSQEEIFEMAEEISDLAMEVDISESEESLPKITDLQEQELILKLAKGYYREILTDDNVSRWVGLSGFEQAILYEFGPVLVEKFEELKSKILGMERDLRGGSRLRKLSNLDGYEQEFGF
;
A
#
# COMPACT_ATOMS: atom_id res chain seq x y z
N MET A 1 -12.31 -18.64 41.54
CA MET A 1 -11.83 -17.52 40.70
C MET A 1 -11.44 -18.14 39.37
N SER A 2 -12.29 -18.00 38.37
CA SER A 2 -12.09 -18.63 37.05
C SER A 2 -11.38 -17.63 36.16
N ASN A 3 -10.15 -17.95 35.75
CA ASN A 3 -9.44 -17.26 34.67
C ASN A 3 -10.08 -17.69 33.35
N ILE A 4 -10.80 -16.77 32.71
CA ILE A 4 -11.17 -16.86 31.30
C ILE A 4 -10.55 -15.65 30.64
N ALA A 5 -9.33 -15.82 30.14
CA ALA A 5 -8.59 -14.80 29.43
C ALA A 5 -7.77 -15.46 28.33
N GLU A 6 -8.45 -16.13 27.40
CA GLU A 6 -7.88 -16.51 26.10
C GLU A 6 -9.01 -16.50 25.06
N ASN A 7 -9.42 -15.32 24.61
CA ASN A 7 -10.02 -15.18 23.28
C ASN A 7 -8.89 -14.77 22.34
N PHE A 8 -8.18 -15.78 21.84
CA PHE A 8 -7.23 -15.65 20.75
C PHE A 8 -8.05 -15.43 19.47
N ASP A 9 -8.06 -14.19 19.00
CA ASP A 9 -8.77 -13.74 17.79
C ASP A 9 -7.95 -14.11 16.54
N SER A 10 -7.64 -15.41 16.38
CA SER A 10 -6.96 -15.90 15.18
C SER A 10 -7.99 -16.26 14.12
N GLU A 11 -8.06 -15.46 13.06
CA GLU A 11 -8.84 -15.82 11.86
C GLU A 11 -8.42 -17.19 11.32
N PRO A 12 -9.37 -18.02 10.86
CA PRO A 12 -9.08 -19.35 10.33
C PRO A 12 -8.14 -19.27 9.13
N GLU A 13 -7.18 -20.19 9.03
CA GLU A 13 -6.14 -20.20 7.98
C GLU A 13 -6.72 -20.15 6.57
N ASP A 14 -7.79 -20.90 6.31
CA ASP A 14 -8.49 -20.92 5.01
C ASP A 14 -8.91 -19.51 4.55
N ARG A 15 -9.35 -18.65 5.47
CA ARG A 15 -9.78 -17.28 5.15
C ARG A 15 -8.59 -16.37 4.82
N LYS A 16 -7.41 -16.63 5.38
CA LYS A 16 -6.21 -15.84 5.09
C LYS A 16 -5.68 -16.13 3.69
N ASP A 17 -5.76 -17.39 3.28
CA ASP A 17 -5.35 -17.81 1.93
C ASP A 17 -6.31 -17.26 0.87
N GLU A 18 -7.62 -17.24 1.14
CA GLU A 18 -8.63 -16.59 0.28
C GLU A 18 -8.34 -15.09 0.11
N VAL A 19 -8.14 -14.34 1.20
CA VAL A 19 -7.83 -12.89 1.12
C VAL A 19 -6.50 -12.64 0.41
N LYS A 20 -5.50 -13.50 0.60
CA LYS A 20 -4.21 -13.40 -0.10
C LYS A 20 -4.42 -13.60 -1.61
N GLN A 21 -5.22 -14.56 -2.00
CA GLN A 21 -5.52 -14.85 -3.40
C GLN A 21 -6.30 -13.71 -4.06
N GLU A 22 -7.34 -13.18 -3.41
CA GLU A 22 -8.12 -12.02 -3.90
C GLU A 22 -7.21 -10.81 -4.18
N LYS A 23 -6.24 -10.54 -3.29
CA LYS A 23 -5.25 -9.48 -3.51
C LYS A 23 -4.36 -9.75 -4.72
N LYS A 24 -3.86 -10.99 -4.89
CA LYS A 24 -3.04 -11.35 -6.06
C LYS A 24 -3.81 -11.18 -7.34
N GLU A 25 -5.06 -11.62 -7.39
CA GLU A 25 -5.96 -11.45 -8.54
C GLU A 25 -6.19 -9.98 -8.86
N LYS A 26 -6.42 -9.14 -7.84
CA LYS A 26 -6.55 -7.69 -8.03
C LYS A 26 -5.27 -7.06 -8.61
N ILE A 27 -4.09 -7.47 -8.14
CA ILE A 27 -2.81 -6.97 -8.66
C ILE A 27 -2.59 -7.47 -10.08
N ALA A 28 -2.85 -8.75 -10.37
CA ALA A 28 -2.76 -9.34 -11.70
C ALA A 28 -3.69 -8.64 -12.70
N TRP A 29 -4.91 -8.31 -12.29
CA TRP A 29 -5.84 -7.51 -13.09
C TRP A 29 -5.27 -6.12 -13.41
N SER A 30 -4.78 -5.41 -12.40
CA SER A 30 -4.18 -4.08 -12.56
C SER A 30 -2.93 -4.10 -13.44
N TYR A 31 -2.12 -5.16 -13.34
CA TYR A 31 -0.95 -5.40 -14.18
C TYR A 31 -1.36 -5.69 -15.64
N SER A 32 -2.42 -6.48 -15.86
CA SER A 32 -2.96 -6.79 -17.19
C SER A 32 -3.52 -5.55 -17.90
N LEU A 33 -4.08 -4.61 -17.14
CA LEU A 33 -4.53 -3.31 -17.63
C LEU A 33 -3.39 -2.30 -17.85
N HIS A 34 -2.15 -2.70 -17.57
CA HIS A 34 -0.97 -1.83 -17.54
C HIS A 34 -1.04 -0.70 -16.52
N GLU A 35 -1.96 -0.72 -15.56
CA GLU A 35 -2.01 0.28 -14.48
C GLU A 35 -0.85 0.11 -13.49
N LEU A 36 -0.33 -1.12 -13.37
CA LEU A 36 0.91 -1.45 -12.70
C LEU A 36 1.97 -1.87 -13.72
N THR A 37 3.22 -1.47 -13.47
CA THR A 37 4.35 -1.78 -14.36
C THR A 37 5.59 -2.21 -13.60
N ASP A 38 6.45 -2.95 -14.27
CA ASP A 38 7.75 -3.45 -13.78
C ASP A 38 8.95 -2.72 -14.41
N ASP A 39 8.74 -1.61 -15.11
CA ASP A 39 9.77 -0.88 -15.88
C ASP A 39 10.35 0.36 -15.17
N ASN A 40 9.91 0.62 -13.94
CA ASN A 40 10.19 1.85 -13.19
C ASN A 40 10.76 1.59 -11.80
N ALA A 41 11.90 0.89 -11.73
CA ALA A 41 12.61 0.70 -10.48
C ALA A 41 12.90 2.06 -9.81
N SER A 42 12.50 2.19 -8.54
CA SER A 42 12.77 3.37 -7.71
C SER A 42 14.27 3.52 -7.43
N GLU A 43 14.78 4.75 -7.41
CA GLU A 43 16.16 5.02 -6.98
C GLU A 43 16.33 4.86 -5.46
N LEU A 44 15.26 5.09 -4.70
CA LEU A 44 15.26 5.03 -3.24
C LEU A 44 15.29 3.59 -2.71
N ASN A 45 14.44 2.71 -3.24
CA ASN A 45 14.30 1.35 -2.72
C ASN A 45 14.57 0.23 -3.74
N GLY A 46 14.82 0.56 -5.02
CA GLY A 46 15.09 -0.40 -6.08
C GLY A 46 13.87 -1.16 -6.61
N LEU A 47 12.68 -0.95 -6.04
CA LEU A 47 11.46 -1.66 -6.40
C LEU A 47 10.71 -0.94 -7.53
N THR A 48 10.21 -1.71 -8.48
CA THR A 48 9.33 -1.26 -9.56
C THR A 48 7.89 -1.00 -9.06
N GLY A 49 7.01 -0.44 -9.90
CA GLY A 49 5.61 -0.22 -9.54
C GLY A 49 4.92 -1.49 -9.04
N LEU A 50 5.05 -2.59 -9.77
CA LEU A 50 4.52 -3.91 -9.37
C LEU A 50 5.08 -4.38 -8.02
N GLU A 51 6.40 -4.35 -7.86
CA GLU A 51 7.06 -4.82 -6.63
C GLU A 51 6.73 -3.95 -5.41
N GLN A 52 6.56 -2.64 -5.60
CA GLN A 52 6.10 -1.73 -4.54
C GLN A 52 4.69 -2.09 -4.07
N ILE A 53 3.77 -2.48 -4.97
CA ILE A 53 2.43 -2.94 -4.60
C ILE A 53 2.48 -4.28 -3.86
N ILE A 54 3.32 -5.21 -4.32
CA ILE A 54 3.53 -6.50 -3.63
C ILE A 54 3.99 -6.27 -2.19
N MET A 55 5.04 -5.47 -2.02
CA MET A 55 5.58 -5.12 -0.69
C MET A 55 4.53 -4.39 0.17
N TYR A 56 3.75 -3.50 -0.45
CA TYR A 56 2.69 -2.74 0.20
C TYR A 56 1.51 -3.62 0.69
N GLU A 57 1.14 -4.67 -0.05
CA GLU A 57 -0.01 -5.52 0.27
C GLU A 57 0.32 -6.71 1.18
N PHE A 58 1.54 -7.24 1.07
CA PHE A 58 1.92 -8.52 1.68
C PHE A 58 3.05 -8.45 2.70
N ASP A 59 3.69 -7.29 2.89
CA ASP A 59 4.78 -7.08 3.87
C ASP A 59 5.88 -8.15 3.75
N CYS A 60 6.32 -8.41 2.51
CA CYS A 60 7.35 -9.40 2.19
C CYS A 60 8.65 -9.13 2.98
N ASN A 61 9.30 -10.20 3.45
CA ASN A 61 10.49 -10.10 4.29
C ASN A 61 11.80 -10.17 3.50
N SER A 62 11.74 -10.50 2.21
CA SER A 62 12.90 -10.65 1.36
C SER A 62 12.61 -10.31 -0.10
N GLN A 63 13.67 -10.01 -0.86
CA GLN A 63 13.56 -9.80 -2.31
C GLN A 63 13.12 -11.07 -3.05
N GLU A 64 13.48 -12.25 -2.52
CA GLU A 64 13.08 -13.55 -3.08
C GLU A 64 11.57 -13.73 -3.00
N GLU A 65 10.97 -13.41 -1.84
CA GLU A 65 9.50 -13.44 -1.68
C GLU A 65 8.79 -12.46 -2.63
N ILE A 66 9.36 -11.27 -2.85
CA ILE A 66 8.81 -10.29 -3.80
C ILE A 66 8.87 -10.84 -5.23
N PHE A 67 10.01 -11.43 -5.60
CA PHE A 67 10.24 -11.97 -6.94
C PHE A 67 9.31 -13.15 -7.24
N GLU A 68 9.22 -14.13 -6.32
CA GLU A 68 8.30 -15.27 -6.45
C GLU A 68 6.85 -14.80 -6.63
N MET A 69 6.43 -13.81 -5.84
CA MET A 69 5.08 -13.27 -5.95
C MET A 69 4.85 -12.49 -7.25
N ALA A 70 5.85 -11.77 -7.74
CA ALA A 70 5.78 -11.07 -9.02
C ALA A 70 5.65 -12.06 -10.19
N GLU A 71 6.36 -13.18 -10.16
CA GLU A 71 6.20 -14.26 -11.15
C GLU A 71 4.78 -14.84 -11.11
N GLU A 72 4.27 -15.19 -9.92
CA GLU A 72 2.90 -15.70 -9.77
C GLU A 72 1.84 -14.70 -10.27
N ILE A 73 2.01 -13.41 -9.99
CA ILE A 73 1.10 -12.35 -10.46
C ILE A 73 1.18 -12.21 -11.98
N SER A 74 2.36 -12.31 -12.58
CA SER A 74 2.53 -12.28 -14.03
C SER A 74 1.83 -13.46 -14.70
N ASP A 75 1.94 -14.66 -14.12
CA ASP A 75 1.25 -15.85 -14.62
C ASP A 75 -0.28 -15.67 -14.54
N LEU A 76 -0.80 -15.19 -13.41
CA LEU A 76 -2.23 -14.88 -13.25
C LEU A 76 -2.69 -13.82 -14.26
N ALA A 77 -1.89 -12.79 -14.50
CA ALA A 77 -2.20 -11.71 -15.44
C ALA A 77 -2.33 -12.22 -16.90
N MET A 78 -1.56 -13.26 -17.27
CA MET A 78 -1.71 -13.88 -18.59
C MET A 78 -3.05 -14.61 -18.78
N GLU A 79 -3.68 -15.02 -17.68
CA GLU A 79 -4.97 -15.71 -17.68
C GLU A 79 -6.17 -14.75 -17.59
N VAL A 80 -5.93 -13.47 -17.28
CA VAL A 80 -6.98 -12.45 -17.18
C VAL A 80 -7.60 -12.16 -18.54
N ASP A 81 -8.90 -12.44 -18.68
CA ASP A 81 -9.68 -12.02 -19.84
C ASP A 81 -10.18 -10.58 -19.67
N ILE A 82 -9.41 -9.65 -20.22
CA ILE A 82 -9.71 -8.22 -20.20
C ILE A 82 -10.91 -7.84 -21.08
N SER A 83 -11.42 -8.74 -21.93
CA SER A 83 -12.51 -8.42 -22.86
C SER A 83 -13.87 -8.25 -22.19
N GLU A 84 -14.01 -8.71 -20.93
CA GLU A 84 -15.21 -8.58 -20.11
C GLU A 84 -15.16 -7.42 -19.10
N SER A 85 -14.19 -6.48 -19.21
CA SER A 85 -14.00 -5.39 -18.24
C SER A 85 -15.06 -4.28 -18.33
N GLU A 86 -16.33 -4.61 -18.07
CA GLU A 86 -17.38 -3.65 -17.69
C GLU A 86 -17.59 -3.65 -16.17
N GLU A 87 -16.54 -3.88 -15.38
CA GLU A 87 -16.65 -3.73 -13.94
C GLU A 87 -16.92 -2.27 -13.60
N SER A 88 -18.11 -2.03 -13.04
CA SER A 88 -18.45 -0.73 -12.48
C SER A 88 -17.45 -0.39 -11.38
N LEU A 89 -16.84 0.79 -11.47
CA LEU A 89 -15.92 1.29 -10.43
C LEU A 89 -16.51 1.02 -9.04
N PRO A 90 -15.74 0.41 -8.12
CA PRO A 90 -16.22 0.16 -6.78
C PRO A 90 -16.68 1.49 -6.16
N LYS A 91 -17.90 1.49 -5.61
CA LYS A 91 -18.41 2.65 -4.88
C LYS A 91 -17.68 2.74 -3.55
N ILE A 92 -16.58 3.51 -3.54
CA ILE A 92 -15.82 3.82 -2.33
C ILE A 92 -16.63 4.81 -1.50
N THR A 93 -16.94 4.42 -0.26
CA THR A 93 -17.55 5.31 0.74
C THR A 93 -16.51 6.28 1.31
N ASP A 94 -16.94 7.41 1.87
CA ASP A 94 -16.03 8.38 2.51
C ASP A 94 -15.13 7.74 3.60
N LEU A 95 -15.66 6.78 4.35
CA LEU A 95 -14.90 6.07 5.38
C LEU A 95 -13.81 5.19 4.76
N GLN A 96 -14.14 4.44 3.70
CA GLN A 96 -13.17 3.62 2.97
C GLN A 96 -12.10 4.49 2.29
N GLU A 97 -12.48 5.65 1.73
CA GLU A 97 -11.51 6.60 1.18
C GLU A 97 -10.50 7.03 2.24
N GLN A 98 -10.94 7.35 3.47
CA GLN A 98 -10.04 7.73 4.55
C GLN A 98 -9.11 6.58 4.97
N GLU A 99 -9.62 5.35 5.04
CA GLU A 99 -8.83 4.16 5.36
C GLU A 99 -7.75 3.90 4.30
N LEU A 100 -8.10 4.01 3.02
CA LEU A 100 -7.18 3.86 1.89
C LEU A 100 -6.13 4.98 1.87
N ILE A 101 -6.53 6.23 2.09
CA ILE A 101 -5.59 7.36 2.22
C ILE A 101 -4.58 7.11 3.33
N LEU A 102 -5.04 6.65 4.50
CA LEU A 102 -4.16 6.33 5.62
C LEU A 102 -3.23 5.15 5.29
N LYS A 103 -3.73 4.12 4.60
CA LYS A 103 -2.94 2.95 4.16
C LYS A 103 -1.82 3.38 3.20
N LEU A 104 -2.14 4.15 2.16
CA LEU A 104 -1.17 4.70 1.21
C LEU A 104 -0.17 5.65 1.90
N ALA A 105 -0.63 6.51 2.80
CA ALA A 105 0.25 7.41 3.56
C ALA A 105 1.25 6.65 4.41
N LYS A 106 0.87 5.51 4.99
CA LYS A 106 1.81 4.62 5.71
C LYS A 106 2.81 3.97 4.77
N GLY A 107 2.38 3.53 3.59
CA GLY A 107 3.27 2.97 2.56
C GLY A 107 4.33 3.97 2.10
N TYR A 108 3.92 5.21 1.84
CA TYR A 108 4.83 6.31 1.48
C TYR A 108 5.74 6.72 2.65
N TYR A 109 5.20 6.84 3.87
CA TYR A 109 5.98 7.12 5.08
C TYR A 109 7.10 6.09 5.32
N ARG A 110 6.82 4.81 5.01
CA ARG A 110 7.77 3.70 5.14
C ARG A 110 8.75 3.58 3.97
N GLU A 111 8.68 4.49 2.99
CA GLU A 111 9.52 4.46 1.80
C GLU A 111 9.34 3.18 0.97
N ILE A 112 8.18 2.52 1.09
CA ILE A 112 7.76 1.41 0.22
C ILE A 112 7.22 1.98 -1.09
N LEU A 113 6.31 2.96 -0.98
CA LEU A 113 5.75 3.68 -2.13
C LEU A 113 6.58 4.93 -2.41
N THR A 114 6.97 5.13 -3.67
CA THR A 114 7.88 6.21 -4.06
C THR A 114 7.44 6.95 -5.33
N ASP A 115 7.79 8.22 -5.42
CA ASP A 115 7.50 9.10 -6.57
C ASP A 115 8.75 9.61 -7.29
N ASP A 116 9.86 8.88 -7.14
CA ASP A 116 11.19 9.28 -7.62
C ASP A 116 11.50 8.80 -9.05
N ASN A 117 10.76 7.81 -9.57
CA ASN A 117 10.89 7.36 -10.95
C ASN A 117 9.52 7.05 -11.57
N VAL A 118 9.36 7.37 -12.85
CA VAL A 118 8.11 7.20 -13.59
C VAL A 118 8.23 6.09 -14.65
N SER A 119 7.18 5.30 -14.80
CA SER A 119 7.07 4.31 -15.88
C SER A 119 7.07 4.98 -17.24
N ARG A 120 7.77 4.37 -18.21
CA ARG A 120 7.76 4.84 -19.59
C ARG A 120 6.48 4.43 -20.31
N TRP A 121 5.83 3.36 -19.85
CA TRP A 121 4.60 2.86 -20.43
C TRP A 121 3.38 3.68 -20.02
N VAL A 122 3.27 4.01 -18.73
CA VAL A 122 2.09 4.72 -18.21
C VAL A 122 2.34 6.14 -17.73
N GLY A 123 3.60 6.57 -17.59
CA GLY A 123 3.92 7.93 -17.16
C GLY A 123 3.62 8.20 -15.69
N LEU A 124 3.46 7.15 -14.88
CA LEU A 124 3.14 7.23 -13.45
C LEU A 124 4.28 6.63 -12.61
N SER A 125 4.50 7.19 -11.43
CA SER A 125 5.42 6.62 -10.43
C SER A 125 4.82 5.43 -9.67
N GLY A 126 5.64 4.70 -8.90
CA GLY A 126 5.14 3.61 -8.04
C GLY A 126 4.06 4.06 -7.06
N PHE A 127 4.22 5.26 -6.48
CA PHE A 127 3.21 5.89 -5.62
C PHE A 127 1.91 6.22 -6.38
N GLU A 128 2.01 6.75 -7.60
CA GLU A 128 0.85 7.11 -8.41
C GLU A 128 0.09 5.88 -8.92
N GLN A 129 0.82 4.84 -9.31
CA GLN A 129 0.27 3.52 -9.63
C GLN A 129 -0.47 2.91 -8.42
N ALA A 130 0.05 3.08 -7.19
CA ALA A 130 -0.64 2.64 -5.97
C ALA A 130 -1.95 3.39 -5.71
N ILE A 131 -2.04 4.68 -6.04
CA ILE A 131 -3.29 5.43 -5.95
C ILE A 131 -4.32 4.83 -6.93
N LEU A 132 -3.94 4.59 -8.18
CA LEU A 132 -4.85 3.99 -9.16
C LEU A 132 -5.25 2.56 -8.78
N TYR A 133 -4.33 1.76 -8.25
CA TYR A 133 -4.65 0.42 -7.77
C TYR A 133 -5.69 0.41 -6.63
N GLU A 134 -5.67 1.39 -5.73
CA GLU A 134 -6.65 1.45 -4.62
C GLU A 134 -7.98 2.09 -5.02
N PHE A 135 -7.95 3.14 -5.85
CA PHE A 135 -9.12 3.94 -6.17
C PHE A 135 -9.74 3.63 -7.54
N GLY A 136 -9.05 2.82 -8.35
CA GLY A 136 -9.34 2.61 -9.76
C GLY A 136 -9.10 3.87 -10.61
N PRO A 137 -9.53 3.83 -11.88
CA PRO A 137 -9.57 5.00 -12.74
C PRO A 137 -10.39 6.15 -12.12
N VAL A 138 -9.71 7.27 -11.84
CA VAL A 138 -10.33 8.49 -11.31
C VAL A 138 -10.05 9.68 -12.22
N LEU A 139 -10.90 10.71 -12.15
CA LEU A 139 -10.66 11.98 -12.84
C LEU A 139 -9.38 12.64 -12.31
N VAL A 140 -8.67 13.37 -13.18
CA VAL A 140 -7.41 14.04 -12.86
C VAL A 140 -7.54 14.93 -11.62
N GLU A 141 -8.63 15.67 -11.48
CA GLU A 141 -8.85 16.54 -10.32
C GLU A 141 -8.95 15.74 -9.02
N LYS A 142 -9.63 14.59 -9.06
CA LYS A 142 -9.74 13.70 -7.90
C LYS A 142 -8.41 13.00 -7.61
N PHE A 143 -7.66 12.63 -8.64
CA PHE A 143 -6.32 12.07 -8.50
C PHE A 143 -5.38 13.01 -7.75
N GLU A 144 -5.32 14.28 -8.17
CA GLU A 144 -4.51 15.31 -7.50
C GLU A 144 -4.99 15.59 -6.07
N GLU A 145 -6.31 15.58 -5.83
CA GLU A 145 -6.89 15.70 -4.49
C GLU A 145 -6.42 14.55 -3.58
N LEU A 146 -6.51 13.30 -4.05
CA LEU A 146 -6.08 12.12 -3.31
C LEU A 146 -4.59 12.18 -3.00
N LYS A 147 -3.76 12.49 -4.01
CA LYS A 147 -2.31 12.66 -3.85
C LYS A 147 -1.99 13.71 -2.77
N SER A 148 -2.64 14.86 -2.81
CA SER A 148 -2.46 15.91 -1.81
C SER A 148 -2.90 15.47 -0.41
N LYS A 149 -4.02 14.74 -0.28
CA LYS A 149 -4.49 14.22 1.02
C LYS A 149 -3.51 13.20 1.61
N ILE A 150 -3.00 12.29 0.79
CA ILE A 150 -2.05 11.25 1.21
C ILE A 150 -0.74 11.89 1.70
N LEU A 151 -0.17 12.81 0.93
CA LEU A 151 1.05 13.53 1.33
C LEU A 151 0.83 14.42 2.57
N GLY A 152 -0.37 14.97 2.74
CA GLY A 152 -0.77 15.68 3.97
C GLY A 152 -0.76 14.74 5.18
N MET A 153 -1.44 13.60 5.07
CA MET A 153 -1.50 12.57 6.12
C MET A 153 -0.11 12.01 6.45
N GLU A 154 0.74 11.83 5.45
CA GLU A 154 2.11 11.38 5.65
C GLU A 154 2.95 12.36 6.48
N ARG A 155 2.82 13.66 6.21
CA ARG A 155 3.47 14.71 7.01
C ARG A 155 2.97 14.70 8.44
N ASP A 156 1.68 14.46 8.64
CA ASP A 156 1.09 14.31 9.97
C ASP A 156 1.64 13.08 10.69
N LEU A 157 1.86 11.96 9.98
CA LEU A 157 2.54 10.78 10.54
C LEU A 157 3.98 11.11 10.97
N ARG A 158 4.74 11.87 10.17
CA ARG A 158 6.10 12.35 10.55
C ARG A 158 6.07 13.32 11.74
N GLY A 159 5.13 14.26 11.75
CA GLY A 159 4.95 15.28 12.79
C GLY A 159 4.48 14.69 14.13
N GLY A 160 3.51 13.76 14.08
CA GLY A 160 3.03 13.01 15.25
C GLY A 160 4.06 12.02 15.79
N SER A 161 4.96 11.50 14.93
CA SER A 161 6.14 10.73 15.34
C SER A 161 7.20 11.60 16.05
N ARG A 162 7.40 12.85 15.60
CA ARG A 162 8.26 13.84 16.28
C ARG A 162 7.70 14.31 17.62
N LEU A 163 6.38 14.53 17.73
CA LEU A 163 5.73 14.91 18.99
C LEU A 163 5.82 13.80 20.04
N ARG A 164 5.75 12.52 19.66
CA ARG A 164 6.00 11.40 20.59
C ARG A 164 7.46 11.27 21.04
N LYS A 165 8.43 11.68 20.22
CA LYS A 165 9.85 11.76 20.64
C LYS A 165 10.10 12.93 21.60
N LEU A 166 9.41 14.05 21.44
CA LEU A 166 9.51 15.19 22.35
C LEU A 166 8.75 14.96 23.67
N SER A 167 7.58 14.31 23.64
CA SER A 167 6.85 13.95 24.87
C SER A 167 7.54 12.88 25.72
N ASN A 168 8.51 12.14 25.15
CA ASN A 168 9.37 11.21 25.89
C ASN A 168 10.70 11.85 26.34
N LEU A 169 10.98 13.11 25.94
CA LEU A 169 12.15 13.87 26.40
C LEU A 169 11.81 14.85 27.52
N ASP A 170 10.53 15.22 27.70
CA ASP A 170 10.05 16.03 28.83
C ASP A 170 9.84 15.22 30.13
N GLY A 171 10.22 13.94 30.16
CA GLY A 171 10.11 13.04 31.32
C GLY A 171 11.39 12.88 32.15
N TYR A 172 12.48 13.59 31.82
CA TYR A 172 13.80 13.41 32.47
C TYR A 172 14.45 14.72 33.00
N GLU A 173 13.64 15.70 33.41
CA GLU A 173 14.13 16.82 34.24
C GLU A 173 13.34 16.92 35.54
N GLN A 174 13.39 15.87 36.38
CA GLN A 174 13.07 16.01 37.80
C GLN A 174 13.65 14.91 38.72
N GLU A 175 14.88 14.47 38.49
CA GLU A 175 15.64 13.74 39.52
C GLU A 175 17.13 14.06 39.44
N PHE A 176 17.55 15.26 39.82
CA PHE A 176 18.84 15.46 40.49
C PHE A 176 18.76 16.71 41.36
N GLY A 177 18.43 16.48 42.63
CA GLY A 177 18.72 17.43 43.70
C GLY A 177 20.21 17.38 44.06
N PHE A 178 20.82 18.55 44.09
CA PHE A 178 21.75 18.99 45.14
C PHE A 178 21.55 20.49 45.36
#